data_AF-A0A925VFA7-F1
#
_entry.id   AF-A0A925VFA7-F1
#
_cell.length_a   1.000
_cell.length_b   1.000
_cell.length_c   1.000
_cell.angle_alpha   90.00
_cell.angle_beta   90.00
_cell.angle_gamma   90.00
#
_symmetry.space_group_name_H-M   'P 1'
#
loop_
_entity.id
_entity.type
_entity.pdbx_description
1 polymer ?
#
loop_
_entity_poly.entity_id
_entity_poly.type
_entity_poly.pdbx_seq_one_letter_code
_entity_poly.pdbx_strand_id
1 'polypeptide(L)'
;MILRKPLRARLAAGHPWVFRDALEPFAIAPGELLTVVDAHGRFVARGWSEGGPIAVRVLTTADEPIDEAWLSARLADAVALRDRVRPPDTDAYRLVHGEGD
;
A
#
# COMPACT_ATOMS: atom_id res chain seq x y z
N MET A 1 -9.77 7.64 -7.94
CA MET A 1 -9.78 6.51 -8.88
C MET A 1 -10.89 5.55 -8.53
N ILE A 2 -11.83 5.28 -9.44
CA ILE A 2 -13.02 4.45 -9.13
C ILE A 2 -12.70 2.97 -9.32
N LEU A 3 -12.99 2.18 -8.29
CA LEU A 3 -12.89 0.73 -8.26
C LEU A 3 -14.16 0.10 -8.85
N ARG A 4 -14.00 -0.69 -9.91
CA ARG A 4 -15.07 -1.40 -10.62
C ARG A 4 -15.35 -2.80 -10.08
N LYS A 5 -14.38 -3.39 -9.38
CA LYS A 5 -14.48 -4.76 -8.82
C LYS A 5 -14.70 -4.73 -7.31
N PRO A 6 -15.38 -5.73 -6.71
CA PRO A 6 -15.63 -5.77 -5.26
C PRO A 6 -14.38 -6.19 -4.46
N LEU A 7 -13.28 -5.42 -4.54
CA LEU A 7 -12.01 -5.73 -3.89
C LEU A 7 -11.86 -5.14 -2.47
N ARG A 8 -12.80 -4.31 -2.01
CA ARG A 8 -12.71 -3.59 -0.73
C ARG A 8 -12.35 -4.51 0.45
N ALA A 9 -13.03 -5.64 0.58
CA ALA A 9 -12.78 -6.59 1.67
C ALA A 9 -11.38 -7.23 1.58
N ARG A 10 -10.89 -7.53 0.37
CA ARG A 10 -9.55 -8.11 0.16
C ARG A 10 -8.45 -7.09 0.46
N LEU A 11 -8.65 -5.84 0.05
CA LEU A 11 -7.72 -4.74 0.35
C LEU A 11 -7.67 -4.48 1.86
N ALA A 12 -8.83 -4.41 2.52
CA ALA A 12 -8.90 -4.28 3.97
C ALA A 12 -8.27 -5.46 4.73
N ALA A 13 -8.25 -6.65 4.14
CA ALA A 13 -7.55 -7.82 4.65
C ALA A 13 -6.04 -7.83 4.34
N GLY A 14 -5.49 -6.74 3.79
CA GLY A 14 -4.06 -6.58 3.54
C GLY A 14 -3.59 -6.95 2.14
N HIS A 15 -4.48 -7.18 1.16
CA HIS A 15 -4.03 -7.38 -0.22
C HIS A 15 -3.37 -6.09 -0.76
N PRO A 16 -2.10 -6.12 -1.20
CA PRO A 16 -1.31 -4.90 -1.42
C PRO A 16 -1.52 -4.27 -2.80
N TRP A 17 -2.26 -4.91 -3.71
CA TRP A 17 -2.28 -4.51 -5.11
C TRP A 17 -3.70 -4.25 -5.60
N VAL A 18 -3.85 -3.21 -6.42
CA VAL A 18 -5.02 -3.01 -7.27
C VAL A 18 -4.58 -3.19 -8.72
N PHE A 19 -5.15 -4.19 -9.38
CA PHE A 19 -4.87 -4.45 -10.79
C PHE A 19 -5.58 -3.44 -11.69
N ARG A 20 -4.97 -3.14 -12.85
CA ARG A 20 -5.48 -2.15 -13.82
C ARG A 20 -6.90 -2.44 -14.28
N ASP A 21 -7.23 -3.72 -14.42
CA ASP A 21 -8.57 -4.15 -14.84
C ASP A 21 -9.64 -3.98 -13.75
N ALA A 22 -9.24 -3.72 -12.50
CA ALA A 22 -10.14 -3.46 -11.39
C ALA A 22 -10.56 -2.00 -11.28
N LEU A 23 -9.88 -1.09 -11.99
CA LEU A 23 -10.12 0.35 -11.95
C LEU A 23 -10.73 0.86 -13.25
N GLU A 24 -11.45 1.97 -13.21
CA GLU A 24 -11.80 2.71 -14.43
C GLU A 24 -10.54 3.13 -15.21
N PRO A 25 -10.61 3.29 -16.55
CA PRO A 25 -9.47 3.77 -17.33
C PRO A 25 -8.97 5.11 -16.82
N PHE A 26 -7.65 5.26 -16.71
CA PHE A 26 -7.02 6.48 -16.21
C PHE A 26 -5.65 6.74 -16.82
N ALA A 27 -5.27 8.02 -16.86
CA ALA A 27 -3.99 8.50 -17.38
C ALA A 27 -3.22 9.25 -16.28
N ILE A 28 -2.89 8.54 -15.20
CA ILE A 28 -2.06 9.05 -14.10
C ILE A 28 -0.64 8.53 -14.35
N ALA A 29 0.35 9.41 -14.27
CA ALA A 29 1.75 9.05 -14.42
C ALA A 29 2.16 8.07 -13.30
N PRO A 30 3.01 7.06 -13.55
CA PRO A 30 3.55 6.21 -12.49
C PRO A 30 4.29 7.02 -11.41
N GLY A 31 4.17 6.62 -10.14
CA GLY A 31 4.79 7.28 -8.99
C GLY A 31 3.90 8.35 -8.31
N GLU A 32 2.77 8.70 -8.91
CA GLU A 32 1.81 9.64 -8.33
C GLU A 32 1.00 8.99 -7.20
N LEU A 33 0.76 9.75 -6.13
CA LEU A 33 -0.12 9.32 -5.06
C LEU A 33 -1.58 9.49 -5.47
N LEU A 34 -2.40 8.45 -5.29
CA LEU A 34 -3.82 8.49 -5.63
C LEU A 34 -4.70 7.83 -4.58
N THR A 35 -5.93 8.32 -4.49
CA THR A 35 -7.00 7.72 -3.69
C THR A 35 -7.87 6.81 -4.57
N VAL A 36 -8.06 5.58 -4.14
CA VAL A 36 -9.03 4.63 -4.68
C VAL A 36 -10.33 4.74 -3.89
N VAL A 37 -11.44 4.90 -4.60
CA VAL A 37 -12.79 4.97 -4.05
C VAL A 37 -13.68 3.93 -4.72
N ASP A 38 -14.78 3.56 -4.07
CA ASP A 38 -15.81 2.73 -4.72
C ASP A 38 -16.73 3.56 -5.62
N ALA A 39 -17.69 2.90 -6.29
CA ALA A 39 -18.65 3.56 -7.17
C ALA A 39 -19.55 4.60 -6.48
N HIS A 40 -19.61 4.62 -5.15
CA HIS A 40 -20.35 5.61 -4.36
C HIS A 40 -19.43 6.71 -3.80
N GLY A 41 -18.17 6.74 -4.22
CA GLY A 41 -17.18 7.72 -3.77
C GLY A 41 -16.61 7.42 -2.37
N ARG A 42 -16.90 6.26 -1.77
CA ARG A 42 -16.37 5.92 -0.44
C ARG A 42 -14.91 5.52 -0.54
N PHE A 43 -14.10 6.00 0.40
CA PHE A 43 -12.68 5.63 0.50
C PHE A 43 -12.49 4.11 0.56
N VAL A 44 -11.52 3.62 -0.20
CA VAL A 44 -11.11 2.21 -0.21
C VAL A 44 -9.64 2.07 0.18
N ALA A 45 -8.77 2.82 -0.48
CA ALA A 45 -7.33 2.76 -0.26
C ALA A 45 -6.63 4.01 -0.81
N ARG A 46 -5.40 4.25 -0.37
CA ARG A 46 -4.49 5.24 -0.95
C ARG A 46 -3.17 4.56 -1.31
N GLY A 47 -2.58 4.94 -2.43
CA GLY A 47 -1.40 4.25 -2.95
C GLY A 47 -0.72 4.93 -4.13
N TRP A 48 0.43 4.41 -4.55
CA TRP A 48 1.17 4.93 -5.71
C TRP A 48 0.66 4.29 -7.01
N SER A 49 0.50 5.11 -8.05
CA SER A 49 0.24 4.64 -9.41
C SER A 49 1.43 3.88 -9.99
N GLU A 50 1.12 2.90 -10.82
CA GLU A 50 2.10 2.08 -11.50
C GLU A 50 1.77 2.00 -13.00
N GLY A 51 2.79 1.81 -13.83
CA GLY A 51 2.64 1.70 -15.29
C GLY A 51 2.19 0.31 -15.77
N GLY A 52 2.29 -0.70 -14.92
CA GLY A 52 2.09 -2.11 -15.28
C GLY A 52 0.68 -2.66 -15.07
N PRO A 53 0.53 -4.00 -15.02
CA PRO A 53 -0.72 -4.70 -14.68
C PRO A 53 -1.19 -4.42 -13.25
N ILE A 54 -0.26 -4.26 -12.31
CA ILE A 54 -0.54 -3.62 -11.03
C ILE A 54 -0.65 -2.14 -11.34
N ALA A 55 -1.83 -1.57 -11.12
CA ALA A 55 -2.09 -0.15 -11.38
C ALA A 55 -1.87 0.70 -10.14
N VAL A 56 -2.03 0.12 -8.96
CA VAL A 56 -1.83 0.80 -7.68
C VAL A 56 -1.15 -0.15 -6.70
N ARG A 57 -0.04 0.29 -6.09
CA ARG A 57 0.49 -0.31 -4.86
C ARG A 57 -0.15 0.38 -3.67
N VAL A 58 -0.92 -0.36 -2.89
CA VAL A 58 -1.62 0.16 -1.72
C VAL A 58 -0.61 0.47 -0.62
N LEU A 59 -0.71 1.67 -0.06
CA LEU A 59 0.05 2.12 1.09
C LEU A 59 -0.80 2.03 2.36
N THR A 60 -2.06 2.44 2.26
CA THR A 60 -2.99 2.39 3.40
C THR A 60 -4.43 2.10 2.95
N THR A 61 -5.18 1.49 3.87
CA THR A 61 -6.64 1.33 3.78
C THR A 61 -7.38 2.16 4.85
N ALA A 62 -6.64 2.94 5.63
CA ALA A 62 -7.18 4.02 6.44
C ALA A 62 -7.17 5.33 5.63
N ASP A 63 -8.14 6.20 5.84
CA ASP A 63 -8.14 7.52 5.19
C ASP A 63 -7.23 8.48 5.96
N GLU A 64 -5.92 8.34 5.73
CA GLU A 64 -4.85 9.08 6.41
C GLU A 64 -3.81 9.64 5.40
N PRO A 65 -3.17 10.78 5.69
CA PRO A 65 -2.14 11.31 4.80
C PRO A 65 -0.94 10.34 4.70
N ILE A 66 -0.34 10.29 3.52
CA ILE A 66 0.95 9.62 3.30
C ILE A 66 2.04 10.69 3.36
N ASP A 67 2.51 10.94 4.57
CA ASP A 67 3.52 11.94 4.88
C ASP A 67 4.72 11.32 5.61
N GLU A 68 5.64 12.16 6.07
CA GLU A 68 6.84 11.73 6.78
C GLU A 68 6.52 11.02 8.11
N ALA A 69 5.45 11.41 8.80
CA ALA A 69 5.05 10.79 10.05
C ALA A 69 4.50 9.38 9.80
N TRP A 70 3.68 9.21 8.75
CA TRP A 70 3.20 7.90 8.31
C TRP A 70 4.38 6.95 7.97
N LEU A 71 5.35 7.43 7.19
CA LEU A 71 6.51 6.62 6.81
C LEU A 71 7.37 6.28 8.03
N SER A 72 7.60 7.24 8.93
CA SER A 72 8.37 7.02 10.15
C SER A 72 7.73 5.97 11.06
N ALA A 73 6.41 5.99 11.20
CA ALA A 73 5.68 4.98 11.97
C ALA A 73 5.85 3.57 11.37
N ARG A 74 5.71 3.43 10.04
CA ARG A 74 5.92 2.14 9.35
C ARG A 74 7.33 1.60 9.51
N LEU A 75 8.35 2.47 9.40
CA LEU A 75 9.74 2.08 9.62
C LEU A 75 9.99 1.63 11.06
N ALA A 76 9.40 2.33 12.05
CA ALA A 76 9.50 1.94 13.45
C ALA A 76 8.86 0.56 13.71
N ASP A 77 7.71 0.27 13.09
CA ASP A 77 7.07 -1.04 13.18
C ASP A 77 7.95 -2.16 12.60
N ALA A 78 8.57 -1.91 11.45
CA ALA A 78 9.49 -2.84 10.82
C ALA A 78 10.73 -3.12 11.71
N VAL A 79 11.33 -2.06 12.29
CA VAL A 79 12.44 -2.17 13.25
C VAL A 79 12.02 -3.00 14.46
N ALA A 80 10.90 -2.66 15.10
CA ALA A 80 10.41 -3.34 16.28
C ALA A 80 10.07 -4.82 16.00
N LEU A 81 9.63 -5.16 14.79
CA LEU A 81 9.47 -6.55 14.37
C LEU A 81 10.82 -7.26 14.31
N ARG A 82 11.85 -6.64 13.72
CA ARG A 82 13.20 -7.24 13.61
C ARG A 82 13.86 -7.41 14.96
N ASP A 83 13.68 -6.48 15.90
CA ASP A 83 14.17 -6.63 17.27
C ASP A 83 13.63 -7.89 17.97
N ARG A 84 12.44 -8.36 17.59
CA ARG A 84 11.82 -9.56 18.15
C ARG A 84 12.22 -10.86 17.45
N VAL A 85 12.56 -10.82 16.16
CA VAL A 85 12.75 -12.04 15.35
C VAL A 85 14.17 -12.23 14.82
N ARG A 86 15.02 -11.20 14.86
CA ARG A 86 16.41 -11.28 14.38
C ARG A 86 17.23 -12.21 15.31
N PRO A 87 17.99 -13.17 14.75
CA PRO A 87 18.95 -13.94 15.54
C PRO A 87 19.97 -13.05 16.25
N PRO A 88 20.42 -13.41 17.45
CA PRO A 88 21.36 -12.59 18.22
C PRO A 88 22.79 -12.57 17.65
N ASP A 89 23.13 -13.52 16.78
CA ASP A 89 24.46 -13.75 16.22
C ASP A 89 24.68 -13.09 14.85
N THR A 90 23.79 -12.19 14.43
CA THR A 90 23.91 -11.46 13.17
C THR A 90 23.60 -9.97 13.31
N ASP A 91 24.41 -9.16 12.63
CA ASP A 91 24.23 -7.71 12.45
C ASP A 91 23.77 -7.34 11.03
N ALA A 92 23.76 -8.30 10.10
CA ALA A 92 23.35 -8.11 8.71
C ALA A 92 22.00 -8.79 8.43
N TYR A 93 20.96 -7.99 8.19
CA TYR A 93 19.61 -8.49 7.94
C TYR A 93 18.78 -7.52 7.11
N ARG A 94 17.64 -7.99 6.58
CA ARG A 94 16.68 -7.14 5.87
C ARG A 94 15.81 -6.37 6.86
N LEU A 95 16.02 -5.07 6.93
CA LEU A 95 15.21 -4.19 7.78
C LEU A 95 13.77 -4.02 7.24
N VAL A 96 13.64 -3.80 5.92
CA VAL A 96 12.36 -3.55 5.23
C VAL A 96 12.23 -4.46 4.01
N HIS A 97 11.05 -5.04 3.80
CA HIS A 97 10.75 -6.02 2.76
C HIS A 97 9.49 -5.69 1.96
N GLY A 98 9.45 -4.51 1.34
CA GLY A 98 8.37 -4.15 0.40
C GLY A 98 7.00 -4.18 1.08
N GLU A 99 6.01 -4.81 0.47
CA GLU A 99 4.64 -4.91 1.00
C GLU A 99 4.52 -5.74 2.30
N GLY A 100 5.57 -6.47 2.69
CA GLY A 100 5.61 -7.22 3.94
C GLY A 100 5.84 -6.35 5.18
N ASP A 101 6.22 -5.09 4.99
CA ASP A 101 6.50 -4.08 6.01
C ASP A 101 5.78 -2.77 5.73
#